data_AF-A0A6I6D4C1-F1
#
_entry.id   AF-A0A6I6D4C1-F1
#
_cell.length_a   1.000
_cell.length_b   1.000
_cell.length_c   1.000
_cell.angle_alpha   90.00
_cell.angle_beta   90.00
_cell.angle_gamma   90.00
#
_symmetry.space_group_name_H-M   'P 1'
#
loop_
_entity.id
_entity.type
_entity.pdbx_description
1 polymer ?
#
loop_
_entity_poly.entity_id
_entity_poly.type
_entity_poly.pdbx_seq_one_letter_code
_entity_poly.pdbx_strand_id
1 'polypeptide(L)'
;MKLLTKGLLAGALMAAAGTAYAECMGDFDCSMGQKCVKPAGSMQTNGNCVTPTDGYGNQRPDYSMNSDVREAPSCRWDTDCGPGLSCMKRAGQQTGTCVK
;
A
#
# COMPACT_ATOMS: atom_id res chain seq x y z
N MET A 1 -2.58 11.47 61.29
CA MET A 1 -2.24 12.48 60.26
C MET A 1 -0.95 12.06 59.60
N LYS A 2 -0.88 12.18 58.25
CA LYS A 2 0.21 11.78 57.32
C LYS A 2 0.18 10.27 56.96
N LEU A 3 0.19 9.84 55.70
CA LEU A 3 0.29 10.50 54.40
C LEU A 3 -0.32 9.54 53.36
N LEU A 4 -1.06 10.11 52.43
CA LEU A 4 -1.79 9.45 51.35
C LEU A 4 -0.86 8.61 50.45
N THR A 5 -1.09 7.31 50.41
CA THR A 5 -0.52 6.36 49.43
C THR A 5 -1.14 6.64 48.05
N LYS A 6 -0.62 7.66 47.37
CA LYS A 6 -0.83 7.85 45.94
C LYS A 6 0.01 6.81 45.19
N GLY A 7 -0.62 6.14 44.23
CA GLY A 7 0.09 5.58 43.08
C GLY A 7 -0.12 4.09 42.89
N LEU A 8 -1.01 3.73 41.97
CA LEU A 8 -0.63 3.14 40.69
C LEU A 8 -1.87 3.06 39.77
N LEU A 9 -2.15 4.16 39.07
CA LEU A 9 -3.02 4.15 37.89
C LEU A 9 -2.09 4.40 36.70
N ALA A 10 -1.66 3.32 36.05
CA ALA A 10 -1.04 3.36 34.74
C ALA A 10 -1.37 2.04 34.04
N GLY A 11 -2.64 1.91 33.63
CA GLY A 11 -3.05 0.84 32.72
C GLY A 11 -2.28 0.98 31.41
N ALA A 12 -1.55 -0.07 31.05
CA ALA A 12 -0.80 -0.17 29.82
C ALA A 12 -1.78 -0.12 28.63
N LEU A 13 -1.80 1.00 27.91
CA LEU A 13 -2.40 1.09 26.58
C LEU A 13 -1.49 0.32 25.62
N MET A 14 -1.81 -0.93 25.33
CA MET A 14 -1.18 -1.67 24.24
C MET A 14 -1.60 -1.02 22.93
N ALA A 15 -0.73 -0.19 22.36
CA ALA A 15 -0.85 0.27 20.98
C ALA A 15 -0.67 -0.96 20.07
N ALA A 16 -1.77 -1.46 19.51
CA ALA A 16 -1.72 -2.44 18.45
C ALA A 16 -0.98 -1.82 17.27
N ALA A 17 0.25 -2.26 17.03
CA ALA A 17 1.00 -1.96 15.81
C ALA A 17 0.34 -2.71 14.65
N GLY A 18 -0.79 -2.19 14.17
CA GLY A 18 -1.30 -2.55 12.86
C GLY A 18 -0.34 -1.98 11.82
N THR A 19 0.11 -2.81 10.88
CA THR A 19 0.70 -2.32 9.63
C THR A 19 -0.37 -1.51 8.92
N ALA A 20 -0.38 -0.20 9.14
CA ALA A 20 -1.28 0.71 8.46
C ALA A 20 -0.86 0.76 6.99
N TYR A 21 -1.62 0.09 6.12
CA TYR A 21 -1.67 0.51 4.73
C TYR A 21 -2.18 1.95 4.77
N ALA A 22 -1.35 2.91 4.35
CA ALA A 22 -1.77 4.30 4.30
C ALA A 22 -2.92 4.39 3.30
N GLU A 23 -4.12 4.67 3.80
CA GLU A 23 -5.25 5.01 2.96
C GLU A 23 -4.92 6.28 2.20
N CYS A 24 -5.20 6.30 0.90
CA CYS A 24 -4.83 7.39 0.01
C CYS A 24 -6.01 7.75 -0.90
N MET A 25 -6.08 9.02 -1.29
CA MET A 25 -7.00 9.50 -2.33
C MET A 25 -6.27 9.68 -3.66
N GLY A 26 -4.97 9.99 -3.62
CA GLY A 26 -4.08 10.02 -4.77
C GLY A 26 -2.66 9.64 -4.41
N ASP A 27 -1.76 9.54 -5.39
CA ASP A 27 -0.36 9.14 -5.09
C ASP A 27 0.38 10.16 -4.24
N PHE A 28 -0.08 11.42 -4.23
CA PHE A 28 0.53 12.47 -3.42
C PHE A 28 0.33 12.23 -1.92
N ASP A 29 -0.62 11.36 -1.53
CA ASP A 29 -0.78 10.90 -0.15
C ASP A 29 0.21 9.77 0.20
N CYS A 30 0.90 9.23 -0.81
CA CYS A 30 1.83 8.12 -0.65
C CYS A 30 3.28 8.59 -0.58
N SER A 31 4.15 7.75 -0.02
CA SER A 31 5.59 7.99 -0.01
C SER A 31 6.17 7.95 -1.43
N MET A 32 7.35 8.56 -1.61
CA MET A 32 8.08 8.51 -2.89
C MET A 32 8.16 7.07 -3.44
N GLY A 33 7.81 6.92 -4.72
CA GLY A 33 7.79 5.64 -5.44
C GLY A 33 6.56 4.76 -5.21
N GLN A 34 5.67 5.11 -4.29
CA GLN A 34 4.41 4.40 -4.09
C GLN A 34 3.29 4.95 -4.98
N LYS A 35 2.31 4.10 -5.28
CA LYS A 35 1.08 4.47 -5.98
C LYS A 35 -0.13 4.25 -5.10
N CYS A 36 -1.09 5.14 -5.22
CA CYS A 36 -2.39 4.94 -4.61
C CYS A 36 -3.26 4.05 -5.51
N VAL A 37 -3.56 2.84 -5.06
CA VAL A 37 -4.33 1.86 -5.85
C VAL A 37 -5.41 1.16 -5.04
N LYS A 38 -6.33 0.51 -5.73
CA LYS A 38 -7.47 -0.22 -5.20
C LYS A 38 -7.57 -1.58 -5.86
N PRO A 39 -8.16 -2.58 -5.18
CA PRO A 39 -8.54 -3.84 -5.83
C PRO A 39 -9.40 -3.57 -7.07
N ALA A 40 -9.17 -4.35 -8.13
CA ALA A 40 -9.98 -4.26 -9.34
C ALA A 40 -11.48 -4.43 -9.00
N GLY A 41 -12.32 -3.49 -9.45
CA GLY A 41 -13.76 -3.51 -9.17
C GLY A 41 -14.18 -2.94 -7.81
N SER A 42 -13.23 -2.46 -6.99
CA SER A 42 -13.57 -1.75 -5.76
C SER A 42 -14.24 -0.41 -6.06
N MET A 43 -15.38 -0.16 -5.40
CA MET A 43 -16.10 1.12 -5.40
C MET A 43 -15.62 2.07 -4.29
N GLN A 44 -14.60 1.67 -3.52
CA GLN A 44 -14.06 2.54 -2.47
C GLN A 44 -13.51 3.82 -3.09
N THR A 45 -13.75 4.96 -2.44
CA THR A 45 -13.15 6.24 -2.80
C THR A 45 -11.65 6.24 -2.48
N ASN A 46 -11.26 5.61 -1.37
CA ASN A 46 -9.89 5.54 -0.90
C ASN A 46 -9.18 4.28 -1.42
N GLY A 47 -7.91 4.40 -1.75
CA GLY A 47 -7.01 3.30 -2.07
C GLY A 47 -5.98 3.05 -0.97
N ASN A 48 -5.05 2.15 -1.27
CA ASN A 48 -3.88 1.85 -0.46
C ASN A 48 -2.63 2.28 -1.21
N CYS A 49 -1.68 2.86 -0.48
CA CYS A 49 -0.34 3.10 -1.00
C CYS A 49 0.40 1.78 -1.15
N VAL A 50 0.79 1.44 -2.37
CA VAL A 50 1.55 0.25 -2.69
C VAL A 50 2.84 0.60 -3.38
N THR A 51 3.86 -0.22 -3.13
CA THR A 51 5.09 -0.16 -3.92
C THR A 51 4.85 -1.00 -5.18
N PRO A 52 4.94 -0.42 -6.39
CA PRO A 52 4.81 -1.17 -7.63
C PRO A 52 5.85 -2.30 -7.68
N THR A 53 5.58 -3.36 -8.44
CA THR A 53 6.57 -4.40 -8.71
C THR A 53 7.04 -4.34 -10.16
N ASP A 54 8.23 -4.86 -10.43
CA ASP A 54 8.68 -5.13 -11.80
C ASP A 54 7.97 -6.38 -12.37
N GLY A 55 8.21 -6.69 -13.65
CA GLY A 55 7.65 -7.88 -14.31
C GLY A 55 8.07 -9.22 -13.69
N TYR A 56 9.01 -9.23 -12.75
CA TYR A 56 9.46 -10.40 -12.00
C TYR A 56 8.90 -10.44 -10.57
N GLY A 57 8.10 -9.45 -10.17
CA GLY A 57 7.50 -9.36 -8.84
C GLY A 57 8.40 -8.78 -7.76
N ASN A 58 9.53 -8.14 -8.12
CA ASN A 58 10.37 -7.43 -7.15
C ASN A 58 9.79 -6.04 -6.88
N GLN A 59 9.72 -5.65 -5.61
CA GLN A 59 9.25 -4.32 -5.20
C GLN A 59 10.19 -3.22 -5.72
N ARG A 60 9.59 -2.13 -6.22
CA ARG A 60 10.26 -0.99 -6.82
C ARG A 60 9.97 0.27 -6.01
N PRO A 61 10.81 0.62 -5.02
CA PRO A 61 10.62 1.82 -4.21
C PRO A 61 10.92 3.11 -4.98
N ASP A 62 11.42 3.04 -6.22
CA ASP A 62 11.74 4.19 -7.07
C ASP A 62 11.47 3.84 -8.54
N TYR A 63 10.80 4.76 -9.26
CA TYR A 63 10.62 4.75 -10.73
C TYR A 63 11.87 5.25 -11.46
N SER A 64 13.05 5.12 -10.85
CA SER A 64 14.33 5.45 -11.48
C SER A 64 14.37 4.80 -12.86
N MET A 65 14.65 5.63 -13.88
CA MET A 65 14.69 5.30 -15.30
C MET A 65 15.86 4.39 -15.66
N ASN A 66 16.12 3.39 -14.83
CA ASN A 66 17.07 2.35 -15.10
C ASN A 66 16.46 1.45 -16.18
N SER A 67 16.96 1.58 -17.40
CA SER A 67 16.45 0.93 -18.61
C SER A 67 16.42 -0.59 -18.55
N ASP A 68 17.13 -1.19 -17.58
CA ASP A 68 17.17 -2.64 -17.35
C ASP A 68 15.94 -3.16 -16.59
N VAL A 69 15.10 -2.25 -16.09
CA VAL A 69 13.96 -2.58 -15.24
C VAL A 69 12.71 -2.65 -16.09
N ARG A 70 12.24 -3.86 -16.34
CA ARG A 70 10.96 -4.09 -16.97
C ARG A 70 9.85 -3.77 -15.98
N GLU A 71 9.20 -2.62 -16.13
CA GLU A 71 7.97 -2.31 -15.40
C GLU A 71 6.98 -3.49 -15.52
N ALA A 72 6.26 -3.79 -14.45
CA ALA A 72 5.19 -4.77 -14.56
C ALA A 72 4.19 -4.30 -15.63
N PRO A 73 3.73 -5.21 -16.52
CA PRO A 73 2.76 -4.86 -17.53
C PRO A 73 1.51 -4.30 -16.86
N SER A 74 0.90 -3.32 -17.53
CA SER A 74 -0.40 -2.80 -17.12
C SER A 74 -1.43 -3.95 -17.16
N CYS A 75 -2.26 -4.07 -16.14
CA CYS A 75 -3.18 -5.19 -15.97
C CYS A 75 -4.65 -4.75 -15.98
N ARG A 76 -5.55 -5.58 -16.48
CA ARG A 76 -6.99 -5.39 -16.34
C ARG A 76 -7.58 -6.40 -15.35
N TRP A 77 -6.98 -7.57 -15.23
CA TRP A 77 -7.33 -8.62 -14.28
C TRP A 77 -6.07 -9.19 -13.64
N ASP A 78 -6.22 -9.91 -12.53
CA ASP A 78 -5.10 -10.56 -11.84
C ASP A 78 -4.39 -11.59 -12.74
N THR A 79 -5.11 -12.18 -13.70
CA THR A 79 -4.56 -13.12 -14.68
C THR A 79 -3.60 -12.48 -15.70
N ASP A 80 -3.64 -11.15 -15.83
CA ASP A 80 -2.68 -10.42 -16.67
C ASP A 80 -1.34 -10.23 -15.96
N CYS A 81 -1.31 -10.48 -14.65
CA CYS A 81 -0.13 -10.40 -13.82
C CYS A 81 0.60 -11.74 -13.72
N GLY A 82 1.90 -11.68 -13.49
CA GLY A 82 2.71 -12.87 -13.23
C GLY A 82 2.26 -13.61 -11.96
N PRO A 83 2.71 -14.87 -11.76
CA PRO A 83 2.31 -15.67 -10.62
C PRO A 83 2.59 -14.99 -9.28
N GLY A 84 1.59 -14.95 -8.40
CA GLY A 84 1.71 -14.35 -7.06
C GLY A 84 1.71 -12.82 -7.04
N LEU A 85 1.16 -12.20 -8.10
CA LEU A 85 0.87 -10.77 -8.18
C LEU A 85 -0.63 -10.54 -8.37
N SER A 86 -1.13 -9.45 -7.81
CA SER A 86 -2.52 -9.00 -7.93
C SER A 86 -2.60 -7.71 -8.74
N CYS A 87 -3.66 -7.57 -9.53
CA CYS A 87 -3.91 -6.38 -10.33
C CYS A 87 -4.63 -5.31 -9.49
N MET A 88 -3.93 -4.21 -9.21
CA MET A 88 -4.51 -3.08 -8.49
C MET A 88 -4.65 -1.86 -9.40
N LYS A 89 -5.79 -1.18 -9.34
CA LYS A 89 -6.18 -0.08 -10.24
C LYS A 89 -6.35 1.23 -9.48
N ARG A 90 -6.21 2.35 -10.18
CA ARG A 90 -6.62 3.64 -9.61
C ARG A 90 -8.13 3.83 -9.69
N ALA A 91 -8.63 4.77 -8.89
CA ALA A 91 -10.00 5.24 -8.97
C ALA A 91 -10.37 5.58 -10.42
N GLY A 92 -11.44 4.97 -10.95
CA GLY A 92 -11.95 5.26 -12.29
C GLY A 92 -11.10 4.74 -13.47
N GLN A 93 -10.03 3.98 -13.22
CA GLN A 93 -9.20 3.41 -14.28
C GLN A 93 -9.63 1.97 -14.60
N GLN A 94 -9.65 1.62 -15.88
CA GLN A 94 -9.92 0.26 -16.34
C GLN A 94 -8.67 -0.64 -16.31
N THR A 95 -7.50 -0.02 -16.27
CA THR A 95 -6.19 -0.66 -16.24
C THR A 95 -5.46 -0.29 -14.95
N GLY A 96 -4.61 -1.19 -14.48
CA GLY A 96 -3.90 -1.11 -13.21
C GLY A 96 -2.45 -1.52 -13.32
N THR A 97 -1.83 -1.74 -12.17
CA THR A 97 -0.45 -2.16 -12.00
C THR A 97 -0.44 -3.45 -11.19
N CYS A 98 0.36 -4.42 -11.63
CA CYS A 98 0.59 -5.63 -10.86
C CYS A 98 1.42 -5.29 -9.63
N VAL A 99 0.96 -5.76 -8.48
CA VAL A 99 1.64 -5.61 -7.19
C VAL A 99 1.59 -6.92 -6.42
N LYS A 100 2.47 -7.05 -5.43
CA LYS A 100 2.51 -8.22 -4.56
C LYS A 100 1.60 -8.05 -3.35
#